data_AF-A0A7D9HKT2-F1
#
_entry.id   AF-A0A7D9HKT2-F1
#
_cell.length_a   1.000
_cell.length_b   1.000
_cell.length_c   1.000
_cell.angle_alpha   90.00
_cell.angle_beta   90.00
_cell.angle_gamma   90.00
#
_symmetry.space_group_name_H-M   'P 1'
#
loop_
_entity.id
_entity.type
_entity.pdbx_description
1 polymer ?
#
loop_
_entity_poly.entity_id
_entity_poly.type
_entity_poly.pdbx_seq_one_letter_code
_entity_poly.pdbx_strand_id
1 'polypeptide(L)'
;MACRKLFVLSALLVATGFSSCEKNFNAEELSKDDAFRDETSTDEISKRAVQSAKTTFNRLKSTFVGLAEKKGARGRPRFRGRPSSTSYKIDMVFVMDRSGSIGRRNFNLEKQFVANLIEYFPIFPARTRVAIVTYSTLVKLEFNFNKYINKECLRKGIQDIRYTGGMTATGTALQYVRNSLIFNAAAGARSGAKKVVFVLTDSKSNRGVTPGIPAGQLKSAGVIIFALGITYNIRQSELLAIATSPNHVFHVANYAVLNQVTQAIRGDLSKKCYNGQTVYDECGRKCRCLNGKLVKCCRLRREFTDMSYTERVRYINTVKTASTNPAYKPQYDTLLTLHKTIFFSGIHDIDFFLPWHRWYILQYENLLQQIDCRVTVPYWDWSLVGANPFSSSIWNTDFFNFEQMLRIQFHDLVHCRIDGKMCTIDSATAPEFFLHHGFVDKIWWDWQKQSNAHKFNTYFLTQAGLMTSTPYRSKDFLDLNNQPGCVCAEYVNPRNVAYGRIKVSQLKSVARLPLPPLSNKAAKLFRTSSVEIKLVTRLRVKIKPRRTVSKSALHGSDAKLGIKLSEIGQGD
;
A
#
# COMPACT_ATOMS: atom_id res chain seq x y z
N MET A 1 13.03 51.57 -42.11
CA MET A 1 11.79 52.11 -41.50
C MET A 1 12.15 52.47 -40.07
N ALA A 2 12.26 53.74 -39.64
CA ALA A 2 11.28 54.84 -39.70
C ALA A 2 10.02 54.53 -38.85
N CYS A 3 9.56 55.37 -37.92
CA CYS A 3 9.99 56.71 -37.46
C CYS A 3 9.21 57.04 -36.14
N ARG A 4 9.63 57.92 -35.19
CA ARG A 4 10.90 58.63 -34.92
C ARG A 4 10.84 59.38 -33.55
N LYS A 5 12.00 59.85 -33.07
CA LYS A 5 12.23 60.97 -32.10
C LYS A 5 12.00 60.70 -30.59
N LEU A 6 12.79 61.23 -29.65
CA LEU A 6 14.09 61.98 -29.65
C LEU A 6 14.83 61.56 -28.33
N PHE A 7 16.11 61.15 -28.33
CA PHE A 7 17.36 61.96 -28.21
C PHE A 7 17.61 62.52 -26.79
N VAL A 8 18.84 62.67 -26.25
CA VAL A 8 20.26 62.35 -26.66
C VAL A 8 21.16 62.56 -25.40
N LEU A 9 22.47 62.26 -25.26
CA LEU A 9 23.57 61.78 -26.12
C LEU A 9 24.35 60.64 -25.40
N SER A 10 25.69 60.72 -25.29
CA SER A 10 26.62 59.76 -24.68
C SER A 10 28.04 60.35 -24.59
N ALA A 11 28.98 59.60 -23.99
CA ALA A 11 30.43 59.53 -24.32
C ALA A 11 31.49 60.46 -23.65
N LEU A 12 32.44 59.77 -22.99
CA LEU A 12 33.93 59.92 -23.02
C LEU A 12 34.68 61.13 -22.40
N LEU A 13 35.97 60.84 -22.14
CA LEU A 13 37.08 61.62 -21.58
C LEU A 13 36.97 61.95 -20.07
N VAL A 14 37.97 61.77 -19.18
CA VAL A 14 39.45 61.58 -19.16
C VAL A 14 40.25 62.84 -18.75
N ALA A 15 41.03 62.67 -17.68
CA ALA A 15 42.15 63.49 -17.18
C ALA A 15 41.86 64.82 -16.46
N THR A 16 42.84 65.19 -15.61
CA THR A 16 42.92 66.36 -14.70
C THR A 16 41.90 66.38 -13.53
N GLY A 17 42.26 66.69 -12.28
CA GLY A 17 43.58 66.80 -11.65
C GLY A 17 43.76 68.08 -10.80
N PHE A 18 44.14 67.92 -9.52
CA PHE A 18 44.38 68.99 -8.53
C PHE A 18 43.11 69.83 -8.18
N SER A 19 42.99 70.48 -7.01
CA SER A 19 43.61 70.26 -5.68
C SER A 19 42.87 71.08 -4.60
N SER A 20 43.01 70.67 -3.33
CA SER A 20 43.03 71.49 -2.10
C SER A 20 42.36 72.88 -2.08
N CYS A 21 41.42 73.11 -1.15
CA CYS A 21 41.79 73.78 0.12
C CYS A 21 40.71 73.62 1.20
N GLU A 22 41.11 73.81 2.46
CA GLU A 22 40.25 73.75 3.65
C GLU A 22 39.56 75.08 3.94
N LYS A 23 38.46 75.04 4.72
CA LYS A 23 38.29 75.97 5.85
C LYS A 23 37.26 75.45 6.86
N ASN A 24 37.62 75.56 8.14
CA ASN A 24 36.81 75.07 9.26
C ASN A 24 35.61 75.97 9.54
N PHE A 25 34.53 75.37 10.05
CA PHE A 25 33.66 75.99 11.04
C PHE A 25 33.26 74.95 12.11
N ASN A 26 32.80 75.43 13.26
CA ASN A 26 32.88 74.68 14.52
C ASN A 26 31.86 73.54 14.67
N ALA A 27 32.14 72.66 15.62
CA ALA A 27 31.29 71.53 15.98
C ALA A 27 30.04 71.96 16.77
N GLU A 28 28.92 71.28 16.55
CA GLU A 28 28.07 70.80 17.64
C GLU A 28 27.18 69.61 17.20
N GLU A 29 27.23 68.55 18.02
CA GLU A 29 26.21 67.52 18.27
C GLU A 29 25.70 66.49 17.21
N LEU A 30 25.22 65.37 17.80
CA LEU A 30 24.31 64.32 17.28
C LEU A 30 24.82 63.32 16.21
N SER A 31 24.83 62.05 16.62
CA SER A 31 25.31 60.86 15.91
C SER A 31 24.43 60.40 14.75
N LYS A 32 25.06 59.98 13.63
CA LYS A 32 24.42 59.20 12.55
C LYS A 32 25.34 58.11 11.94
N ASP A 33 25.77 57.17 12.78
CA ASP A 33 26.16 55.83 12.31
C ASP A 33 24.97 54.88 12.48
N ASP A 34 24.20 54.63 11.41
CA ASP A 34 23.15 53.60 11.46
C ASP A 34 22.90 52.91 10.10
N ALA A 35 22.56 51.63 10.20
CA ALA A 35 21.92 50.79 9.18
C ALA A 35 22.53 50.69 7.76
N PHE A 36 23.73 50.11 7.61
CA PHE A 36 23.94 49.13 6.52
C PHE A 36 23.60 47.72 7.02
N ARG A 37 22.31 47.43 7.20
CA ARG A 37 21.80 46.09 7.51
C ARG A 37 21.46 45.34 6.23
N ASP A 38 22.09 44.17 6.03
CA ASP A 38 21.73 43.23 4.97
C ASP A 38 20.36 42.59 5.26
N GLU A 39 19.28 43.24 4.85
CA GLU A 39 17.94 42.66 4.86
C GLU A 39 17.76 41.61 3.75
N THR A 40 18.49 40.49 3.86
CA THR A 40 18.09 39.24 3.20
C THR A 40 16.77 38.77 3.79
N SER A 41 15.67 39.21 3.17
CA SER A 41 14.32 39.05 3.71
C SER A 41 14.00 37.60 4.10
N THR A 42 13.16 37.45 5.13
CA THR A 42 12.74 36.13 5.66
C THR A 42 12.07 35.25 4.61
N ASP A 43 11.50 35.86 3.57
CA ASP A 43 10.96 35.19 2.38
C ASP A 43 12.06 34.64 1.46
N GLU A 44 13.14 35.38 1.18
CA GLU A 44 14.29 34.87 0.41
C GLU A 44 15.00 33.69 1.11
N ILE A 45 15.18 33.77 2.42
CA ILE A 45 15.74 32.64 3.19
C ILE A 45 14.80 31.42 3.12
N SER A 46 13.48 31.65 3.20
CA SER A 46 12.47 30.59 3.06
C SER A 46 12.47 29.96 1.66
N LYS A 47 12.52 30.76 0.59
CA LYS A 47 12.63 30.30 -0.81
C LYS A 47 13.88 29.47 -1.03
N ARG A 48 15.06 29.94 -0.57
CA ARG A 48 16.33 29.22 -0.67
C ARG A 48 16.28 27.87 0.05
N ALA A 49 15.70 27.83 1.25
CA ALA A 49 15.52 26.58 2.01
C ALA A 49 14.51 25.63 1.34
N VAL A 50 13.41 26.13 0.78
CA VAL A 50 12.43 25.32 0.00
C VAL A 50 13.05 24.79 -1.31
N GLN A 51 13.92 25.55 -1.98
CA GLN A 51 14.60 25.09 -3.19
C GLN A 51 15.72 24.08 -2.90
N SER A 52 16.46 24.28 -1.81
CA SER A 52 17.37 23.27 -1.25
C SER A 52 16.62 21.97 -0.93
N ALA A 53 15.45 22.08 -0.28
CA ALA A 53 14.56 20.95 -0.02
C ALA A 53 14.13 20.23 -1.31
N LYS A 54 13.54 20.94 -2.28
CA LYS A 54 13.12 20.36 -3.56
C LYS A 54 14.28 19.64 -4.26
N THR A 55 15.49 20.18 -4.18
CA THR A 55 16.71 19.55 -4.72
C THR A 55 17.01 18.23 -3.99
N THR A 56 17.01 18.22 -2.67
CA THR A 56 17.29 17.00 -1.87
C THR A 56 16.16 15.98 -1.94
N PHE A 57 14.88 16.37 -2.02
CA PHE A 57 13.76 15.44 -2.20
C PHE A 57 13.70 14.85 -3.61
N ASN A 58 14.06 15.60 -4.65
CA ASN A 58 14.24 15.03 -5.99
C ASN A 58 15.48 14.11 -6.07
N ARG A 59 16.56 14.39 -5.33
CA ARG A 59 17.71 13.46 -5.17
C ARG A 59 17.36 12.19 -4.38
N LEU A 60 16.53 12.30 -3.33
CA LEU A 60 15.96 11.14 -2.62
C LEU A 60 15.12 10.28 -3.58
N LYS A 61 14.17 10.91 -4.28
CA LYS A 61 13.34 10.28 -5.32
C LYS A 61 14.19 9.61 -6.40
N SER A 62 15.19 10.29 -6.96
CA SER A 62 16.08 9.73 -7.98
C SER A 62 17.01 8.64 -7.44
N THR A 63 17.37 8.66 -6.15
CA THR A 63 18.14 7.58 -5.51
C THR A 63 17.31 6.32 -5.43
N PHE A 64 16.04 6.40 -5.00
CA PHE A 64 15.19 5.21 -4.83
C PHE A 64 14.54 4.72 -6.14
N VAL A 65 14.24 5.63 -7.08
CA VAL A 65 13.79 5.27 -8.45
C VAL A 65 14.97 4.79 -9.29
N GLY A 66 16.12 5.48 -9.27
CA GLY A 66 17.33 5.08 -9.99
C GLY A 66 18.00 3.81 -9.44
N LEU A 67 17.76 3.46 -8.17
CA LEU A 67 18.00 2.11 -7.69
C LEU A 67 17.14 1.10 -8.46
N ALA A 68 15.83 1.33 -8.55
CA ALA A 68 14.87 0.43 -9.21
C ALA A 68 15.11 0.22 -10.73
N GLU A 69 15.72 1.19 -11.42
CA GLU A 69 15.86 1.20 -12.88
C GLU A 69 17.21 0.67 -13.39
N LYS A 70 18.22 0.47 -12.52
CA LYS A 70 19.58 0.04 -12.95
C LYS A 70 19.69 -1.46 -13.28
N LYS A 71 19.06 -1.89 -14.40
CA LYS A 71 19.55 -2.97 -15.29
C LYS A 71 18.75 -3.04 -16.61
N GLY A 72 19.36 -2.62 -17.72
CA GLY A 72 18.74 -2.65 -19.05
C GLY A 72 19.60 -2.03 -20.16
N ALA A 73 20.77 -2.61 -20.45
CA ALA A 73 21.60 -2.18 -21.59
C ALA A 73 20.90 -2.47 -22.94
N ARG A 74 21.24 -1.69 -23.97
CA ARG A 74 20.50 -1.59 -25.25
C ARG A 74 20.47 -2.91 -26.04
N GLY A 75 19.29 -3.28 -26.54
CA GLY A 75 19.09 -4.42 -27.46
C GLY A 75 17.72 -4.33 -28.16
N ARG A 76 17.63 -4.80 -29.41
CA ARG A 76 16.42 -4.69 -30.26
C ARG A 76 15.23 -5.51 -29.71
N PRO A 77 13.97 -5.07 -29.92
CA PRO A 77 12.80 -5.73 -29.34
C PRO A 77 12.48 -7.08 -29.99
N ARG A 78 12.32 -8.13 -29.17
CA ARG A 78 11.57 -9.35 -29.50
C ARG A 78 10.61 -9.68 -28.35
N PHE A 79 9.34 -9.92 -28.66
CA PHE A 79 8.28 -10.18 -27.68
C PHE A 79 8.49 -11.54 -26.97
N ARG A 80 9.01 -11.50 -25.73
CA ARG A 80 8.75 -12.54 -24.71
C ARG A 80 8.54 -11.87 -23.35
N GLY A 81 7.46 -12.21 -22.67
CA GLY A 81 7.08 -11.58 -21.40
C GLY A 81 8.08 -11.89 -20.28
N ARG A 82 8.76 -10.86 -19.79
CA ARG A 82 9.66 -10.94 -18.63
C ARG A 82 9.37 -9.74 -17.72
N PRO A 83 8.88 -9.92 -16.47
CA PRO A 83 8.71 -8.83 -15.52
C PRO A 83 10.08 -8.40 -14.99
N SER A 84 10.86 -7.69 -15.82
CA SER A 84 12.17 -7.19 -15.46
C SER A 84 12.07 -5.90 -14.67
N SER A 85 11.69 -6.01 -13.39
CA SER A 85 12.20 -5.09 -12.38
C SER A 85 12.82 -5.91 -11.25
N THR A 86 14.13 -5.77 -11.07
CA THR A 86 14.78 -6.22 -9.83
C THR A 86 14.15 -5.42 -8.69
N SER A 87 13.31 -6.05 -7.88
CA SER A 87 12.54 -5.33 -6.88
C SER A 87 13.39 -5.04 -5.65
N TYR A 88 14.04 -3.87 -5.62
CA TYR A 88 14.89 -3.44 -4.52
C TYR A 88 14.07 -3.34 -3.23
N LYS A 89 14.49 -4.14 -2.24
CA LYS A 89 14.00 -4.10 -0.86
C LYS A 89 14.65 -2.91 -0.15
N ILE A 90 13.87 -2.10 0.55
CA ILE A 90 14.35 -0.97 1.35
C ILE A 90 13.90 -1.15 2.80
N ASP A 91 14.84 -1.15 3.74
CA ASP A 91 14.53 -1.05 5.18
C ASP A 91 14.92 0.35 5.65
N MET A 92 13.94 1.10 6.14
CA MET A 92 14.05 2.53 6.43
C MET A 92 13.77 2.83 7.91
N VAL A 93 14.67 3.54 8.57
CA VAL A 93 14.49 4.01 9.96
C VAL A 93 14.36 5.51 9.99
N PHE A 94 13.35 6.03 10.68
CA PHE A 94 13.35 7.42 11.15
C PHE A 94 13.85 7.46 12.58
N VAL A 95 14.83 8.33 12.82
CA VAL A 95 15.42 8.64 14.13
C VAL A 95 14.99 10.06 14.45
N MET A 96 13.91 10.16 15.21
CA MET A 96 13.16 11.40 15.45
C MET A 96 13.52 11.97 16.81
N ASP A 97 14.03 13.19 16.83
CA ASP A 97 14.24 13.94 18.05
C ASP A 97 12.88 14.34 18.68
N ARG A 98 12.82 14.33 20.01
CA ARG A 98 11.68 14.81 20.82
C ARG A 98 12.16 15.50 22.09
N SER A 99 13.36 16.07 22.04
CA SER A 99 13.98 16.90 23.08
C SER A 99 13.13 18.13 23.45
N GLY A 100 13.51 18.78 24.55
CA GLY A 100 12.79 19.93 25.11
C GLY A 100 12.79 21.17 24.20
N SER A 101 13.85 21.37 23.42
CA SER A 101 14.00 22.48 22.46
C SER A 101 12.95 22.45 21.35
N ILE A 102 12.56 21.25 20.90
CA ILE A 102 11.55 21.06 19.87
C ILE A 102 10.19 21.53 20.37
N GLY A 103 9.74 21.01 21.51
CA GLY A 103 8.40 21.28 22.02
C GLY A 103 7.27 20.58 21.23
N ARG A 104 6.12 20.40 21.89
CA ARG A 104 5.00 19.58 21.38
C ARG A 104 4.45 20.05 20.02
N ARG A 105 4.46 21.36 19.75
CA ARG A 105 3.96 21.96 18.50
C ARG A 105 4.83 21.56 17.30
N ASN A 106 6.14 21.66 17.43
CA ASN A 106 7.08 21.39 16.35
C ASN A 106 7.24 19.88 16.11
N PHE A 107 7.24 19.07 17.16
CA PHE A 107 7.23 17.60 17.01
C PHE A 107 6.00 17.09 16.23
N ASN A 108 4.84 17.77 16.33
CA ASN A 108 3.69 17.47 15.48
C ASN A 108 3.89 17.86 14.01
N LEU A 109 4.73 18.85 13.69
CA LEU A 109 5.14 19.19 12.32
C LEU A 109 6.16 18.18 11.79
N GLU A 110 7.07 17.71 12.63
CA GLU A 110 8.03 16.65 12.30
C GLU A 110 7.33 15.32 11.97
N LYS A 111 6.39 14.89 12.83
CA LYS A 111 5.50 13.74 12.56
C LYS A 111 4.74 13.90 11.25
N GLN A 112 4.28 15.12 10.93
CA GLN A 112 3.64 15.39 9.65
C GLN A 112 4.64 15.26 8.48
N PHE A 113 5.82 15.84 8.57
CA PHE A 113 6.85 15.72 7.55
C PHE A 113 7.16 14.25 7.24
N VAL A 114 7.47 13.43 8.25
CA VAL A 114 7.71 11.98 8.10
C VAL A 114 6.49 11.29 7.47
N ALA A 115 5.28 11.59 7.94
CA ALA A 115 4.03 11.02 7.42
C ALA A 115 3.65 11.48 5.99
N ASN A 116 4.33 12.47 5.40
CA ASN A 116 4.20 12.80 3.98
C ASN A 116 5.37 12.23 3.16
N LEU A 117 6.58 12.15 3.73
CA LEU A 117 7.74 11.55 3.05
C LEU A 117 7.54 10.05 2.74
N ILE A 118 6.88 9.29 3.64
CA ILE A 118 6.56 7.87 3.41
C ILE A 118 5.68 7.62 2.16
N GLU A 119 4.97 8.63 1.66
CA GLU A 119 4.03 8.45 0.55
C GLU A 119 4.74 8.23 -0.80
N TYR A 120 5.98 8.71 -0.96
CA TYR A 120 6.81 8.39 -2.14
C TYR A 120 7.18 6.91 -2.24
N PHE A 121 7.08 6.18 -1.14
CA PHE A 121 7.60 4.83 -1.03
C PHE A 121 6.48 3.79 -1.14
N PRO A 122 6.69 2.71 -1.91
CA PRO A 122 5.82 1.54 -1.84
C PRO A 122 6.02 0.83 -0.50
N ILE A 123 5.22 1.21 0.51
CA ILE A 123 5.21 0.60 1.85
C ILE A 123 4.40 -0.70 1.81
N PHE A 124 5.10 -1.82 1.59
CA PHE A 124 4.58 -3.18 1.79
C PHE A 124 5.74 -4.19 1.92
N PRO A 125 5.55 -5.38 2.52
CA PRO A 125 6.64 -6.25 2.97
C PRO A 125 7.66 -6.70 1.91
N ALA A 126 7.29 -6.75 0.62
CA ALA A 126 8.19 -7.02 -0.50
C ALA A 126 9.09 -5.83 -0.91
N ARG A 127 8.66 -4.59 -0.61
CA ARG A 127 9.31 -3.34 -1.06
C ARG A 127 9.91 -2.62 0.14
N THR A 128 9.23 -1.60 0.66
CA THR A 128 9.72 -0.77 1.77
C THR A 128 9.14 -1.23 3.09
N ARG A 129 9.99 -1.48 4.09
CA ARG A 129 9.61 -1.62 5.50
C ARG A 129 10.11 -0.41 6.26
N VAL A 130 9.33 0.08 7.23
CA VAL A 130 9.66 1.28 8.02
C VAL A 130 9.66 0.94 9.51
N ALA A 131 10.65 1.44 10.23
CA ALA A 131 10.73 1.45 11.68
C ALA A 131 10.95 2.88 12.18
N ILE A 132 10.52 3.19 13.40
CA ILE A 132 10.72 4.52 14.01
C ILE A 132 11.27 4.38 15.43
N VAL A 133 12.34 5.13 15.66
CA VAL A 133 12.98 5.36 16.95
C VAL A 133 12.82 6.83 17.29
N THR A 134 12.30 7.15 18.47
CA THR A 134 12.37 8.51 19.03
C THR A 134 13.52 8.59 20.04
N TYR A 135 14.05 9.79 20.26
CA TYR A 135 15.03 10.02 21.32
C TYR A 135 14.87 11.38 21.99
N SER A 136 15.27 11.43 23.26
CA SER A 136 15.55 12.69 23.96
C SER A 136 16.67 12.43 24.99
N THR A 137 16.35 12.44 26.29
CA THR A 137 17.24 11.94 27.36
C THR A 137 17.51 10.44 27.22
N LEU A 138 16.53 9.71 26.67
CA LEU A 138 16.54 8.26 26.44
C LEU A 138 16.00 7.95 25.04
N VAL A 139 16.49 6.85 24.47
CA VAL A 139 16.06 6.29 23.18
C VAL A 139 14.83 5.40 23.38
N LYS A 140 13.85 5.46 22.48
CA LYS A 140 12.65 4.61 22.48
C LYS A 140 12.29 4.13 21.09
N LEU A 141 12.23 2.82 20.91
CA LEU A 141 11.63 2.20 19.73
C LEU A 141 10.10 2.37 19.80
N GLU A 142 9.52 3.10 18.84
CA GLU A 142 8.06 3.24 18.72
C GLU A 142 7.46 2.04 17.97
N PHE A 143 8.18 1.56 16.94
CA PHE A 143 7.88 0.35 16.20
C PHE A 143 9.05 -0.12 15.32
N ASN A 144 9.16 -1.44 15.16
CA ASN A 144 10.12 -2.09 14.27
C ASN A 144 9.52 -2.40 12.87
N PHE A 145 10.31 -3.02 12.00
CA PHE A 145 9.95 -3.29 10.60
C PHE A 145 8.81 -4.31 10.41
N ASN A 146 8.37 -5.01 11.46
CA ASN A 146 7.30 -6.00 11.39
C ASN A 146 5.91 -5.42 11.71
N LYS A 147 5.84 -4.28 12.43
CA LYS A 147 4.59 -3.78 13.03
C LYS A 147 3.60 -3.13 12.05
N TYR A 148 4.08 -2.50 10.97
CA TYR A 148 3.21 -1.86 9.97
C TYR A 148 3.54 -2.29 8.54
N ILE A 149 2.57 -2.91 7.88
CA ILE A 149 2.70 -3.51 6.54
C ILE A 149 2.07 -2.69 5.41
N ASN A 150 1.46 -1.54 5.72
CA ASN A 150 0.80 -0.65 4.76
C ASN A 150 0.96 0.84 5.18
N LYS A 151 0.68 1.75 4.24
CA LYS A 151 0.76 3.21 4.44
C LYS A 151 -0.22 3.69 5.51
N GLU A 152 -1.45 3.19 5.51
CA GLU A 152 -2.54 3.71 6.34
C GLU A 152 -2.29 3.54 7.84
N CYS A 153 -1.86 2.35 8.25
CA CYS A 153 -1.54 2.04 9.65
C CYS A 153 -0.16 2.58 10.06
N LEU A 154 0.82 2.65 9.13
CA LEU A 154 2.08 3.37 9.39
C LEU A 154 1.82 4.86 9.67
N ARG A 155 1.01 5.52 8.85
CA ARG A 155 0.63 6.94 9.00
C ARG A 155 -0.11 7.20 10.32
N LYS A 156 -1.03 6.30 10.73
CA LYS A 156 -1.67 6.37 12.05
C LYS A 156 -0.63 6.18 13.17
N GLY A 157 0.18 5.14 13.08
CA GLY A 157 1.22 4.82 14.05
C GLY A 157 2.25 5.94 14.24
N ILE A 158 2.57 6.70 13.19
CA ILE A 158 3.36 7.94 13.30
C ILE A 158 2.61 9.00 14.11
N GLN A 159 1.35 9.29 13.77
CA GLN A 159 0.56 10.34 14.42
C GLN A 159 0.38 10.09 15.93
N ASP A 160 0.17 8.84 16.31
CA ASP A 160 -0.06 8.39 17.70
C ASP A 160 1.20 8.50 18.61
N ILE A 161 2.39 8.76 18.05
CA ILE A 161 3.64 8.94 18.83
C ILE A 161 3.52 10.14 19.78
N ARG A 162 3.71 9.90 21.07
CA ARG A 162 3.66 10.91 22.15
C ARG A 162 4.98 11.67 22.27
N TYR A 163 4.89 13.00 22.29
CA TYR A 163 5.98 13.89 22.73
C TYR A 163 6.17 13.79 24.25
N THR A 164 7.42 13.81 24.72
CA THR A 164 7.78 13.73 26.15
C THR A 164 8.82 14.77 26.60
N GLY A 165 9.52 15.45 25.70
CA GLY A 165 10.65 16.31 26.04
C GLY A 165 11.88 15.51 26.53
N GLY A 166 12.90 16.25 26.98
CA GLY A 166 14.16 15.74 27.53
C GLY A 166 15.40 16.43 26.92
N MET A 167 16.57 15.85 27.15
CA MET A 167 17.85 16.24 26.52
C MET A 167 17.93 15.76 25.06
N THR A 168 19.10 15.86 24.42
CA THR A 168 19.31 15.56 22.98
C THR A 168 20.47 14.56 22.81
N ALA A 169 20.16 13.25 22.88
CA ALA A 169 21.14 12.15 22.83
C ALA A 169 21.26 11.50 21.43
N THR A 170 21.53 12.30 20.40
CA THR A 170 21.50 11.90 18.97
C THR A 170 22.42 10.72 18.64
N GLY A 171 23.65 10.70 19.19
CA GLY A 171 24.59 9.60 18.94
C GLY A 171 24.17 8.28 19.61
N THR A 172 23.59 8.34 20.81
CA THR A 172 23.04 7.15 21.49
C THR A 172 21.87 6.57 20.68
N ALA A 173 21.05 7.40 20.04
CA ALA A 173 19.97 6.96 19.16
C ALA A 173 20.51 6.22 17.91
N LEU A 174 21.56 6.77 17.27
CA LEU A 174 22.24 6.11 16.14
C LEU A 174 22.91 4.78 16.55
N GLN A 175 23.51 4.73 17.74
CA GLN A 175 24.12 3.51 18.28
C GLN A 175 23.07 2.42 18.54
N TYR A 176 21.90 2.78 19.09
CA TYR A 176 20.77 1.85 19.22
C TYR A 176 20.28 1.34 17.86
N VAL A 177 20.15 2.22 16.86
CA VAL A 177 19.74 1.82 15.51
C VAL A 177 20.71 0.82 14.89
N ARG A 178 22.02 1.06 15.03
CA ARG A 178 23.09 0.13 14.60
C ARG A 178 22.97 -1.23 15.30
N ASN A 179 22.92 -1.22 16.63
CA ASN A 179 23.11 -2.43 17.43
C ASN A 179 21.86 -3.30 17.54
N SER A 180 20.66 -2.69 17.51
CA SER A 180 19.41 -3.38 17.87
C SER A 180 18.35 -3.43 16.78
N LEU A 181 18.48 -2.65 15.69
CA LEU A 181 17.40 -2.45 14.71
C LEU A 181 17.79 -2.70 13.24
N ILE A 182 18.67 -1.90 12.64
CA ILE A 182 18.84 -1.82 11.16
C ILE A 182 19.35 -3.13 10.52
N PHE A 183 20.08 -3.94 11.29
CA PHE A 183 20.60 -5.25 10.92
C PHE A 183 19.91 -6.43 11.62
N ASN A 184 19.00 -6.17 12.57
CA ASN A 184 18.40 -7.21 13.41
C ASN A 184 17.23 -7.91 12.71
N ALA A 185 17.42 -9.18 12.35
CA ALA A 185 16.41 -10.01 11.70
C ALA A 185 15.12 -10.17 12.53
N ALA A 186 15.24 -10.31 13.86
CA ALA A 186 14.08 -10.39 14.77
C ALA A 186 13.29 -9.07 14.83
N ALA A 187 13.96 -7.93 14.63
CA ALA A 187 13.29 -6.63 14.45
C ALA A 187 12.66 -6.46 13.04
N GLY A 188 12.75 -7.47 12.17
CA GLY A 188 12.18 -7.49 10.83
C GLY A 188 13.09 -6.96 9.72
N ALA A 189 14.37 -6.70 10.03
CA ALA A 189 15.35 -6.24 9.06
C ALA A 189 15.71 -7.38 8.09
N ARG A 190 15.72 -7.08 6.78
CA ARG A 190 15.94 -8.08 5.73
C ARG A 190 17.40 -8.09 5.27
N SER A 191 17.92 -9.28 4.98
CA SER A 191 19.18 -9.43 4.24
C SER A 191 19.03 -8.95 2.80
N GLY A 192 20.09 -8.37 2.23
CA GLY A 192 20.10 -7.81 0.87
C GLY A 192 19.22 -6.56 0.65
N ALA A 193 18.46 -6.09 1.64
CA ALA A 193 17.72 -4.84 1.55
C ALA A 193 18.66 -3.64 1.71
N LYS A 194 18.45 -2.58 0.92
CA LYS A 194 19.14 -1.30 1.10
C LYS A 194 18.68 -0.66 2.40
N LYS A 195 19.64 -0.29 3.23
CA LYS A 195 19.43 0.26 4.58
C LYS A 195 19.46 1.77 4.52
N VAL A 196 18.44 2.42 5.05
CA VAL A 196 18.28 3.87 5.04
C VAL A 196 17.98 4.36 6.45
N VAL A 197 18.65 5.42 6.88
CA VAL A 197 18.38 6.12 8.13
C VAL A 197 18.11 7.59 7.81
N PHE A 198 17.02 8.13 8.33
CA PHE A 198 16.73 9.56 8.37
C PHE A 198 16.90 10.01 9.82
N VAL A 199 17.85 10.90 10.09
CA VAL A 199 18.00 11.56 11.40
C VAL A 199 17.34 12.92 11.31
N LEU A 200 16.41 13.21 12.22
CA LEU A 200 15.74 14.50 12.35
C LEU A 200 16.11 15.07 13.72
N THR A 201 16.65 16.28 13.78
CA THR A 201 17.22 16.90 15.00
C THR A 201 17.10 18.43 14.90
N ASP A 202 16.94 19.13 16.03
CA ASP A 202 16.83 20.60 16.07
C ASP A 202 18.04 21.33 16.66
N SER A 203 18.94 20.58 17.30
CA SER A 203 20.01 21.09 18.14
C SER A 203 21.24 20.18 18.13
N LYS A 204 22.36 20.69 18.67
CA LYS A 204 23.60 19.93 18.89
C LYS A 204 23.33 18.76 19.86
N SER A 205 23.90 17.58 19.60
CA SER A 205 23.89 16.48 20.58
C SER A 205 24.58 16.95 21.88
N ASN A 206 23.81 17.02 22.96
CA ASN A 206 24.23 17.57 24.26
C ASN A 206 24.54 16.49 25.30
N ARG A 207 24.29 15.21 24.98
CA ARG A 207 24.62 14.06 25.83
C ARG A 207 25.03 12.84 25.00
N GLY A 208 25.83 11.96 25.60
CA GLY A 208 26.14 10.62 25.08
C GLY A 208 27.29 10.61 24.07
N VAL A 209 27.25 9.64 23.15
CA VAL A 209 28.30 9.43 22.14
C VAL A 209 28.27 10.55 21.09
N THR A 210 29.44 11.03 20.66
CA THR A 210 29.58 11.94 19.51
C THR A 210 28.91 11.35 18.26
N PRO A 211 27.87 11.96 17.66
CA PRO A 211 27.03 11.29 16.65
C PRO A 211 27.77 10.79 15.40
N GLY A 212 28.86 11.44 15.02
CA GLY A 212 29.71 11.03 13.90
C GLY A 212 30.32 9.62 14.05
N ILE A 213 30.50 9.11 15.27
CA ILE A 213 31.09 7.78 15.54
C ILE A 213 30.13 6.66 15.10
N PRO A 214 28.90 6.50 15.68
CA PRO A 214 27.96 5.49 15.22
C PRO A 214 27.46 5.75 13.79
N ALA A 215 27.41 7.02 13.35
CA ALA A 215 27.11 7.33 11.96
C ALA A 215 28.20 6.82 11.00
N GLY A 216 29.48 6.99 11.35
CA GLY A 216 30.61 6.43 10.61
C GLY A 216 30.53 4.91 10.50
N GLN A 217 30.28 4.23 11.62
CA GLN A 217 30.09 2.77 11.65
C GLN A 217 28.92 2.29 10.79
N LEU A 218 27.79 3.02 10.79
CA LEU A 218 26.64 2.74 9.92
C LEU A 218 26.99 2.96 8.43
N LYS A 219 27.70 4.04 8.10
CA LYS A 219 28.15 4.35 6.73
C LYS A 219 29.10 3.28 6.18
N SER A 220 30.08 2.84 6.96
CA SER A 220 30.99 1.74 6.58
C SER A 220 30.26 0.41 6.40
N ALA A 221 29.14 0.20 7.10
CA ALA A 221 28.25 -0.94 6.90
C ALA A 221 27.23 -0.77 5.74
N GLY A 222 27.44 0.22 4.86
CA GLY A 222 26.63 0.44 3.65
C GLY A 222 25.25 1.05 3.89
N VAL A 223 25.01 1.67 5.05
CA VAL A 223 23.77 2.38 5.37
C VAL A 223 23.80 3.79 4.79
N ILE A 224 22.73 4.18 4.08
CA ILE A 224 22.55 5.55 3.60
C ILE A 224 21.89 6.38 4.70
N ILE A 225 22.59 7.38 5.22
CA ILE A 225 22.13 8.28 6.27
C ILE A 225 21.85 9.65 5.67
N PHE A 226 20.60 10.09 5.80
CA PHE A 226 20.18 11.48 5.58
C PHE A 226 20.11 12.19 6.93
N ALA A 227 20.72 13.38 7.02
CA ALA A 227 20.69 14.21 8.22
C ALA A 227 19.84 15.46 7.97
N LEU A 228 18.74 15.58 8.70
CA LEU A 228 17.74 16.63 8.55
C LEU A 228 17.82 17.54 9.78
N GLY A 229 18.52 18.66 9.61
CA GLY A 229 18.61 19.71 10.62
C GLY A 229 17.48 20.73 10.49
N ILE A 230 16.93 21.14 11.62
CA ILE A 230 15.90 22.18 11.73
C ILE A 230 16.41 23.27 12.70
N THR A 231 16.12 24.55 12.40
CA THR A 231 16.65 25.74 13.10
C THR A 231 18.09 26.13 12.73
N TYR A 232 18.41 27.42 12.92
CA TYR A 232 19.77 27.97 12.74
C TYR A 232 20.77 27.49 13.80
N ASN A 233 20.32 26.94 14.92
CA ASN A 233 21.18 26.59 16.07
C ASN A 233 21.97 25.28 15.87
N ILE A 234 21.88 24.66 14.69
CA ILE A 234 22.56 23.42 14.35
C ILE A 234 23.96 23.68 13.81
N ARG A 235 24.92 22.90 14.33
CA ARG A 235 26.27 22.84 13.79
C ARG A 235 26.26 22.06 12.48
N GLN A 236 26.44 22.75 11.36
CA GLN A 236 26.48 22.12 10.02
C GLN A 236 27.54 20.99 9.93
N SER A 237 28.66 21.11 10.65
CA SER A 237 29.68 20.06 10.76
C SER A 237 29.18 18.77 11.44
N GLU A 238 28.19 18.85 12.33
CA GLU A 238 27.57 17.69 12.98
C GLU A 238 26.62 16.96 12.02
N LEU A 239 25.83 17.70 11.23
CA LEU A 239 25.03 17.10 10.14
C LEU A 239 25.91 16.43 9.09
N LEU A 240 27.02 17.07 8.70
CA LEU A 240 28.00 16.50 7.76
C LEU A 240 28.70 15.26 8.32
N ALA A 241 29.01 15.23 9.61
CA ALA A 241 29.56 14.05 10.28
C ALA A 241 28.56 12.88 10.34
N ILE A 242 27.26 13.17 10.47
CA ILE A 242 26.19 12.16 10.48
C ILE A 242 25.88 11.64 9.06
N ALA A 243 25.65 12.52 8.09
CA ALA A 243 25.18 12.18 6.75
C ALA A 243 26.17 11.33 5.93
N THR A 244 25.68 10.60 4.92
CA THR A 244 26.52 9.81 4.00
C THR A 244 27.44 10.68 3.14
N SER A 245 26.99 11.88 2.75
CA SER A 245 27.81 12.91 2.10
C SER A 245 27.10 14.27 2.21
N PRO A 246 27.71 15.40 1.80
CA PRO A 246 27.03 16.69 1.81
C PRO A 246 25.69 16.70 1.06
N ASN A 247 25.56 15.89 0.00
CA ASN A 247 24.32 15.74 -0.78
C ASN A 247 23.20 14.98 -0.02
N HIS A 248 23.48 14.45 1.17
CA HIS A 248 22.53 13.78 2.07
C HIS A 248 22.20 14.65 3.31
N VAL A 249 22.77 15.84 3.43
CA VAL A 249 22.36 16.84 4.42
C VAL A 249 21.16 17.61 3.89
N PHE A 250 20.20 17.87 4.77
CA PHE A 250 19.09 18.78 4.53
C PHE A 250 18.96 19.71 5.74
N HIS A 251 18.88 21.01 5.51
CA HIS A 251 18.81 22.01 6.58
C HIS A 251 17.67 22.99 6.28
N VAL A 252 16.84 23.29 7.27
CA VAL A 252 15.77 24.30 7.19
C VAL A 252 15.84 25.28 8.36
N ALA A 253 15.66 26.56 8.03
CA ALA A 253 15.75 27.68 8.97
C ALA A 253 14.84 27.55 10.21
N ASN A 254 13.70 26.85 10.10
CA ASN A 254 12.77 26.60 11.21
C ASN A 254 11.68 25.58 10.81
N TYR A 255 10.81 25.23 11.77
CA TYR A 255 9.68 24.30 11.57
C TYR A 255 8.55 24.84 10.66
N ALA A 256 8.42 26.16 10.46
CA ALA A 256 7.47 26.70 9.48
C ALA A 256 7.94 26.47 8.04
N VAL A 257 9.25 26.60 7.79
CA VAL A 257 9.87 26.18 6.52
C VAL A 257 9.75 24.67 6.33
N LEU A 258 9.89 23.84 7.38
CA LEU A 258 9.61 22.40 7.28
C LEU A 258 8.16 22.11 6.84
N ASN A 259 7.19 22.94 7.24
CA ASN A 259 5.80 22.86 6.76
C ASN A 259 5.66 23.28 5.29
N GLN A 260 6.30 24.38 4.85
CA GLN A 260 6.35 24.78 3.43
C GLN A 260 6.94 23.65 2.56
N VAL A 261 8.03 23.05 3.03
CA VAL A 261 8.68 21.88 2.40
C VAL A 261 7.74 20.67 2.35
N THR A 262 7.02 20.41 3.44
CA THR A 262 5.99 19.36 3.51
C THR A 262 4.85 19.61 2.51
N GLN A 263 4.52 20.87 2.21
CA GLN A 263 3.53 21.25 1.19
C GLN A 263 4.09 21.08 -0.24
N ALA A 264 5.34 21.48 -0.50
CA ALA A 264 6.01 21.21 -1.78
C ALA A 264 6.11 19.70 -2.07
N ILE A 265 6.49 18.90 -1.07
CA ILE A 265 6.46 17.44 -1.09
C ILE A 265 5.07 16.90 -1.45
N ARG A 266 4.00 17.44 -0.86
CA ARG A 266 2.61 17.06 -1.19
C ARG A 266 2.24 17.41 -2.63
N GLY A 267 2.73 18.54 -3.15
CA GLY A 267 2.55 18.94 -4.55
C GLY A 267 3.16 17.92 -5.50
N ASP A 268 4.44 17.58 -5.32
CA ASP A 268 5.17 16.60 -6.14
C ASP A 268 4.63 15.16 -6.01
N LEU A 269 3.95 14.85 -4.90
CA LEU A 269 3.22 13.59 -4.69
C LEU A 269 1.83 13.57 -5.29
N SER A 270 1.24 14.73 -5.57
CA SER A 270 -0.11 14.80 -6.12
C SER A 270 -0.10 14.35 -7.58
N LYS A 271 -0.43 13.06 -7.79
CA LYS A 271 -1.30 12.71 -8.93
C LYS A 271 -2.42 13.75 -8.91
N LYS A 272 -2.60 14.54 -9.98
CA LYS A 272 -3.69 15.53 -10.06
C LYS A 272 -5.02 14.83 -9.84
N CYS A 273 -5.50 14.87 -8.60
CA CYS A 273 -6.76 14.31 -8.18
C CYS A 273 -7.61 15.41 -7.57
N TYR A 274 -8.86 15.45 -8.01
CA TYR A 274 -9.80 16.49 -7.63
C TYR A 274 -10.57 16.04 -6.37
N ASN A 275 -10.98 17.00 -5.54
CA ASN A 275 -11.64 16.67 -4.27
C ASN A 275 -12.92 15.86 -4.53
N GLY A 276 -13.08 14.72 -3.84
CA GLY A 276 -14.18 13.76 -4.05
C GLY A 276 -13.95 12.73 -5.17
N GLN A 277 -12.94 12.90 -6.03
CA GLN A 277 -12.66 11.95 -7.12
C GLN A 277 -12.27 10.56 -6.59
N THR A 278 -12.76 9.50 -7.24
CA THR A 278 -12.25 8.14 -7.03
C THR A 278 -11.03 7.89 -7.92
N VAL A 279 -9.91 7.46 -7.32
CA VAL A 279 -8.61 7.28 -7.98
C VAL A 279 -7.97 5.96 -7.54
N TYR A 280 -7.21 5.32 -8.43
CA TYR A 280 -6.49 4.09 -8.14
C TYR A 280 -5.01 4.34 -7.78
N ASP A 281 -4.54 3.68 -6.72
CA ASP A 281 -3.14 3.74 -6.29
C ASP A 281 -2.23 2.74 -7.04
N GLU A 282 -0.93 2.75 -6.71
CA GLU A 282 0.08 1.83 -7.25
C GLU A 282 -0.20 0.34 -6.98
N CYS A 283 -1.04 0.05 -5.97
CA CYS A 283 -1.51 -1.28 -5.61
C CYS A 283 -2.93 -1.57 -6.14
N GLY A 284 -3.47 -0.73 -7.03
CA GLY A 284 -4.80 -0.92 -7.63
C GLY A 284 -5.97 -0.76 -6.65
N ARG A 285 -5.72 -0.23 -5.45
CA ARG A 285 -6.77 0.04 -4.46
C ARG A 285 -7.58 1.25 -4.87
N LYS A 286 -8.89 1.19 -4.63
CA LYS A 286 -9.85 2.27 -4.89
C LYS A 286 -9.76 3.28 -3.74
N CYS A 287 -9.16 4.43 -3.98
CA CYS A 287 -9.04 5.52 -3.01
C CYS A 287 -10.03 6.66 -3.34
N ARG A 288 -10.42 7.42 -2.32
CA ARG A 288 -11.04 8.74 -2.50
C ARG A 288 -9.94 9.80 -2.44
N CYS A 289 -10.00 10.81 -3.30
CA CYS A 289 -9.13 11.98 -3.17
C CYS A 289 -9.78 13.01 -2.25
N LEU A 290 -9.10 13.39 -1.16
CA LEU A 290 -9.44 14.55 -0.33
C LEU A 290 -8.24 15.49 -0.26
N ASN A 291 -8.41 16.76 -0.61
CA ASN A 291 -7.35 17.79 -0.57
C ASN A 291 -6.03 17.33 -1.22
N GLY A 292 -6.10 16.77 -2.43
CA GLY A 292 -4.95 16.25 -3.18
C GLY A 292 -4.32 14.95 -2.63
N LYS A 293 -4.92 14.33 -1.62
CA LYS A 293 -4.44 13.09 -0.99
C LYS A 293 -5.37 11.92 -1.24
N LEU A 294 -4.78 10.77 -1.55
CA LEU A 294 -5.50 9.49 -1.54
C LEU A 294 -5.79 9.07 -0.09
N VAL A 295 -7.06 8.81 0.22
CA VAL A 295 -7.55 8.35 1.52
C VAL A 295 -8.59 7.24 1.33
N LYS A 296 -8.83 6.44 2.39
CA LYS A 296 -9.74 5.28 2.35
C LYS A 296 -9.48 4.39 1.12
N CYS A 297 -8.23 3.96 0.95
CA CYS A 297 -7.78 3.13 -0.17
C CYS A 297 -8.20 1.67 0.03
N CYS A 298 -9.31 1.30 -0.60
CA CYS A 298 -9.97 0.01 -0.44
C CYS A 298 -9.48 -1.03 -1.43
N ARG A 299 -9.13 -2.22 -0.93
CA ARG A 299 -8.84 -3.41 -1.73
C ARG A 299 -10.09 -3.86 -2.48
N LEU A 300 -10.00 -4.03 -3.80
CA LEU A 300 -11.13 -4.49 -4.61
C LEU A 300 -11.08 -6.00 -4.80
N ARG A 301 -12.01 -6.73 -4.16
CA ARG A 301 -12.25 -8.15 -4.43
C ARG A 301 -13.20 -8.28 -5.61
N ARG A 302 -12.81 -9.04 -6.65
CA ARG A 302 -13.56 -9.18 -7.91
C ARG A 302 -14.10 -10.60 -8.09
N GLU A 303 -15.16 -10.73 -8.88
CA GLU A 303 -15.59 -12.03 -9.41
C GLU A 303 -14.50 -12.58 -10.35
N PHE A 304 -14.10 -13.83 -10.15
CA PHE A 304 -12.92 -14.44 -10.77
C PHE A 304 -13.03 -14.62 -12.29
N THR A 305 -14.24 -14.80 -12.83
CA THR A 305 -14.47 -14.93 -14.28
C THR A 305 -14.52 -13.58 -14.99
N ASP A 306 -15.04 -12.52 -14.34
CA ASP A 306 -15.05 -11.13 -14.85
C ASP A 306 -13.66 -10.46 -14.80
N MET A 307 -12.75 -10.93 -13.94
CA MET A 307 -11.35 -10.50 -13.92
C MET A 307 -10.68 -10.65 -15.30
N SER A 308 -9.92 -9.65 -15.72
CA SER A 308 -9.13 -9.72 -16.95
C SER A 308 -8.09 -10.85 -16.90
N TYR A 309 -7.61 -11.26 -18.08
CA TYR A 309 -6.57 -12.29 -18.19
C TYR A 309 -5.31 -11.92 -17.39
N THR A 310 -4.92 -10.64 -17.38
CA THR A 310 -3.73 -10.17 -16.64
C THR A 310 -3.95 -10.13 -15.13
N GLU A 311 -5.15 -9.82 -14.65
CA GLU A 311 -5.53 -9.93 -13.23
C GLU A 311 -5.52 -11.41 -12.76
N ARG A 312 -6.13 -12.32 -13.54
CA ARG A 312 -6.13 -13.77 -13.23
C ARG A 312 -4.73 -14.37 -13.24
N VAL A 313 -3.91 -14.07 -14.25
CA VAL A 313 -2.52 -14.54 -14.32
C VAL A 313 -1.68 -13.97 -13.17
N ARG A 314 -1.92 -12.73 -12.73
CA ARG A 314 -1.29 -12.18 -11.53
C ARG A 314 -1.65 -13.01 -10.31
N TYR A 315 -2.94 -13.19 -10.01
CA TYR A 315 -3.40 -13.97 -8.85
C TYR A 315 -2.78 -15.38 -8.83
N ILE A 316 -2.91 -16.12 -9.93
CA ILE A 316 -2.40 -17.51 -10.05
C ILE A 316 -0.88 -17.57 -9.86
N ASN A 317 -0.11 -16.63 -10.43
CA ASN A 317 1.34 -16.61 -10.26
C ASN A 317 1.76 -16.20 -8.83
N THR A 318 0.98 -15.33 -8.18
CA THR A 318 1.24 -14.92 -6.80
C THR A 318 0.95 -16.05 -5.81
N VAL A 319 -0.17 -16.77 -5.96
CA VAL A 319 -0.49 -17.99 -5.18
C VAL A 319 0.59 -19.06 -5.38
N LYS A 320 1.00 -19.33 -6.62
CA LYS A 320 2.13 -20.25 -6.92
C LYS A 320 3.44 -19.80 -6.28
N THR A 321 3.71 -18.49 -6.24
CA THR A 321 4.92 -17.96 -5.58
C THR A 321 4.85 -18.18 -4.08
N ALA A 322 3.68 -17.97 -3.46
CA ALA A 322 3.48 -18.23 -2.04
C ALA A 322 3.68 -19.72 -1.69
N SER A 323 3.16 -20.64 -2.51
CA SER A 323 3.21 -22.09 -2.26
C SER A 323 4.54 -22.78 -2.60
N THR A 324 5.46 -22.10 -3.31
CA THR A 324 6.73 -22.72 -3.78
C THR A 324 8.00 -21.98 -3.36
N ASN A 325 7.94 -20.69 -3.04
CA ASN A 325 9.12 -19.92 -2.68
C ASN A 325 9.42 -20.08 -1.17
N PRO A 326 10.63 -20.52 -0.76
CA PRO A 326 10.96 -20.72 0.66
C PRO A 326 10.76 -19.49 1.56
N ALA A 327 10.80 -18.27 1.02
CA ALA A 327 10.57 -17.04 1.78
C ALA A 327 9.09 -16.79 2.18
N TYR A 328 8.14 -17.53 1.58
CA TYR A 328 6.70 -17.40 1.82
C TYR A 328 6.02 -18.73 2.16
N LYS A 329 6.57 -19.86 1.69
CA LYS A 329 5.97 -21.19 1.84
C LYS A 329 5.63 -21.57 3.29
N PRO A 330 6.47 -21.33 4.31
CA PRO A 330 6.11 -21.66 5.69
C PRO A 330 4.81 -20.96 6.14
N GLN A 331 4.67 -19.65 5.86
CA GLN A 331 3.45 -18.91 6.20
C GLN A 331 2.25 -19.36 5.36
N TYR A 332 2.47 -19.73 4.09
CA TYR A 332 1.43 -20.29 3.22
C TYR A 332 0.91 -21.61 3.80
N ASP A 333 1.81 -22.56 4.07
CA ASP A 333 1.48 -23.87 4.61
C ASP A 333 0.75 -23.75 5.96
N THR A 334 1.28 -22.95 6.90
CA THR A 334 0.65 -22.71 8.21
C THR A 334 -0.77 -22.16 8.08
N LEU A 335 -1.02 -21.22 7.16
CA LEU A 335 -2.38 -20.73 6.90
C LEU A 335 -3.28 -21.86 6.38
N LEU A 336 -2.84 -22.63 5.38
CA LEU A 336 -3.68 -23.71 4.82
C LEU A 336 -3.96 -24.84 5.82
N THR A 337 -3.05 -25.10 6.77
CA THR A 337 -3.29 -26.07 7.85
C THR A 337 -4.16 -25.52 8.98
N LEU A 338 -4.19 -24.21 9.20
CA LEU A 338 -4.88 -23.61 10.35
C LEU A 338 -6.37 -24.02 10.41
N HIS A 339 -7.08 -23.88 9.29
CA HIS A 339 -8.50 -24.19 9.17
C HIS A 339 -8.82 -25.64 9.57
N LYS A 340 -7.99 -26.61 9.17
CA LYS A 340 -8.19 -28.01 9.55
C LYS A 340 -7.76 -28.32 10.98
N THR A 341 -6.68 -27.70 11.46
CA THR A 341 -6.17 -27.87 12.84
C THR A 341 -7.18 -27.39 13.87
N ILE A 342 -8.00 -26.39 13.55
CA ILE A 342 -8.99 -25.82 14.48
C ILE A 342 -10.44 -26.03 14.01
N PHE A 343 -10.69 -26.95 13.06
CA PHE A 343 -11.98 -27.15 12.38
C PHE A 343 -13.17 -27.27 13.35
N PHE A 344 -13.00 -28.00 14.45
CA PHE A 344 -14.01 -28.27 15.48
C PHE A 344 -13.99 -27.29 16.67
N SER A 345 -13.28 -26.16 16.56
CA SER A 345 -13.12 -25.16 17.65
C SER A 345 -14.10 -23.98 17.56
N GLY A 346 -15.31 -24.24 17.07
CA GLY A 346 -16.36 -23.24 16.86
C GLY A 346 -16.17 -22.29 15.68
N ILE A 347 -15.14 -22.46 14.84
CA ILE A 347 -14.97 -21.62 13.62
C ILE A 347 -16.02 -21.91 12.53
N HIS A 348 -16.83 -22.96 12.71
CA HIS A 348 -18.00 -23.30 11.91
C HIS A 348 -19.32 -23.15 12.70
N ASP A 349 -19.26 -22.51 13.88
CA ASP A 349 -20.45 -22.17 14.67
C ASP A 349 -20.79 -20.68 14.51
N ILE A 350 -22.06 -20.34 14.73
CA ILE A 350 -22.65 -19.02 14.46
C ILE A 350 -21.90 -17.83 15.09
N ASP A 351 -21.23 -18.02 16.23
CA ASP A 351 -20.47 -16.96 16.92
C ASP A 351 -19.27 -16.45 16.12
N PHE A 352 -18.60 -17.36 15.41
CA PHE A 352 -17.32 -17.11 14.75
C PHE A 352 -17.35 -17.36 13.24
N PHE A 353 -18.31 -18.10 12.68
CA PHE A 353 -18.30 -18.55 11.28
C PHE A 353 -18.00 -17.42 10.29
N LEU A 354 -18.85 -16.39 10.21
CA LEU A 354 -18.68 -15.29 9.26
C LEU A 354 -17.46 -14.39 9.60
N PRO A 355 -17.26 -13.93 10.86
CA PRO A 355 -16.14 -13.06 11.22
C PRO A 355 -14.76 -13.73 11.12
N TRP A 356 -14.64 -15.01 11.50
CA TRP A 356 -13.38 -15.77 11.43
C TRP A 356 -12.99 -16.06 9.98
N HIS A 357 -13.94 -16.47 9.13
CA HIS A 357 -13.64 -16.68 7.71
C HIS A 357 -13.28 -15.37 6.99
N ARG A 358 -13.91 -14.23 7.33
CA ARG A 358 -13.47 -12.90 6.87
C ARG A 358 -12.03 -12.57 7.33
N TRP A 359 -11.67 -12.87 8.58
CA TRP A 359 -10.29 -12.72 9.09
C TRP A 359 -9.31 -13.65 8.36
N TYR A 360 -9.70 -14.89 8.05
CA TYR A 360 -8.87 -15.89 7.40
C TYR A 360 -8.59 -15.52 5.93
N ILE A 361 -9.63 -15.08 5.20
CA ILE A 361 -9.48 -14.46 3.87
C ILE A 361 -8.52 -13.26 3.94
N LEU A 362 -8.63 -12.42 4.98
CA LEU A 362 -7.73 -11.27 5.17
C LEU A 362 -6.27 -11.71 5.40
N GLN A 363 -6.00 -12.78 6.15
CA GLN A 363 -4.63 -13.27 6.36
C GLN A 363 -4.03 -13.84 5.07
N TYR A 364 -4.81 -14.61 4.31
CA TYR A 364 -4.38 -15.11 2.99
C TYR A 364 -4.12 -13.95 2.01
N GLU A 365 -5.01 -12.96 1.96
CA GLU A 365 -4.83 -11.74 1.15
C GLU A 365 -3.57 -10.95 1.58
N ASN A 366 -3.33 -10.81 2.89
CA ASN A 366 -2.14 -10.15 3.42
C ASN A 366 -0.86 -10.87 3.00
N LEU A 367 -0.84 -12.22 3.02
CA LEU A 367 0.28 -13.01 2.52
C LEU A 367 0.53 -12.78 1.03
N LEU A 368 -0.51 -12.83 0.18
CA LEU A 368 -0.36 -12.59 -1.26
C LEU A 368 0.13 -11.15 -1.56
N GLN A 369 -0.27 -10.16 -0.76
CA GLN A 369 0.23 -8.78 -0.86
C GLN A 369 1.67 -8.59 -0.36
N GLN A 370 2.26 -9.56 0.35
CA GLN A 370 3.72 -9.58 0.58
C GLN A 370 4.51 -9.88 -0.70
N ILE A 371 3.85 -10.34 -1.76
CA ILE A 371 4.48 -10.71 -3.04
C ILE A 371 4.13 -9.69 -4.14
N ASP A 372 2.85 -9.38 -4.32
CA ASP A 372 2.37 -8.31 -5.22
C ASP A 372 1.17 -7.61 -4.58
N CYS A 373 1.34 -6.35 -4.16
CA CYS A 373 0.29 -5.59 -3.46
C CYS A 373 -0.99 -5.35 -4.29
N ARG A 374 -0.94 -5.59 -5.61
CA ARG A 374 -2.09 -5.52 -6.53
C ARG A 374 -2.96 -6.78 -6.51
N VAL A 375 -2.65 -7.76 -5.66
CA VAL A 375 -3.44 -8.96 -5.49
C VAL A 375 -4.42 -8.80 -4.33
N THR A 376 -5.68 -9.05 -4.62
CA THR A 376 -6.76 -9.25 -3.65
C THR A 376 -7.24 -10.69 -3.75
N VAL A 377 -8.00 -11.17 -2.76
CA VAL A 377 -8.68 -12.46 -2.89
C VAL A 377 -9.91 -12.27 -3.78
N PRO A 378 -9.98 -12.92 -4.94
CA PRO A 378 -11.18 -12.91 -5.77
C PRO A 378 -12.24 -13.82 -5.17
N TYR A 379 -13.50 -13.60 -5.55
CA TYR A 379 -14.59 -14.51 -5.24
C TYR A 379 -15.02 -15.26 -6.51
N TRP A 380 -15.61 -16.44 -6.35
CA TRP A 380 -16.29 -17.13 -7.44
C TRP A 380 -17.78 -17.15 -7.18
N ASP A 381 -18.53 -16.44 -8.03
CA ASP A 381 -19.98 -16.41 -7.95
C ASP A 381 -20.56 -17.66 -8.62
N TRP A 382 -20.72 -18.73 -7.84
CA TRP A 382 -21.30 -19.98 -8.32
C TRP A 382 -22.81 -19.88 -8.56
N SER A 383 -23.49 -18.81 -8.13
CA SER A 383 -24.90 -18.57 -8.47
C SER A 383 -25.10 -18.26 -9.96
N LEU A 384 -24.08 -17.69 -10.62
CA LEU A 384 -24.05 -17.41 -12.07
C LEU A 384 -24.01 -18.66 -12.97
N VAL A 385 -23.80 -19.84 -12.39
CA VAL A 385 -23.66 -21.11 -13.12
C VAL A 385 -24.49 -22.26 -12.54
N GLY A 386 -25.06 -22.10 -11.35
CA GLY A 386 -26.02 -23.02 -10.73
C GLY A 386 -27.49 -22.64 -11.04
N ALA A 387 -28.43 -23.50 -10.63
CA ALA A 387 -29.83 -23.08 -10.50
C ALA A 387 -29.94 -22.05 -9.38
N ASN A 388 -30.79 -21.02 -9.54
CA ASN A 388 -30.82 -19.85 -8.65
C ASN A 388 -30.93 -20.27 -7.17
N PRO A 389 -29.86 -20.10 -6.37
CA PRO A 389 -29.84 -20.50 -4.96
C PRO A 389 -30.62 -19.52 -4.07
N PHE A 390 -30.84 -18.29 -4.57
CA PHE A 390 -31.52 -17.20 -3.88
C PHE A 390 -32.98 -17.10 -4.29
N SER A 391 -33.64 -18.24 -4.53
CA SER A 391 -35.09 -18.31 -4.74
C SER A 391 -35.89 -18.24 -3.43
N SER A 392 -35.23 -18.43 -2.28
CA SER A 392 -35.74 -18.07 -0.96
C SER A 392 -35.40 -16.62 -0.60
N SER A 393 -36.19 -16.01 0.27
CA SER A 393 -36.11 -14.59 0.65
C SER A 393 -34.99 -14.27 1.65
N ILE A 394 -33.77 -14.79 1.44
CA ILE A 394 -32.61 -14.67 2.36
C ILE A 394 -32.23 -13.24 2.75
N TRP A 395 -32.67 -12.27 1.95
CA TRP A 395 -32.44 -10.84 2.15
C TRP A 395 -33.37 -10.24 3.20
N ASN A 396 -34.55 -10.83 3.41
CA ASN A 396 -35.57 -10.34 4.34
C ASN A 396 -35.64 -11.14 5.64
N THR A 397 -34.78 -12.15 5.84
CA THR A 397 -34.70 -12.92 7.07
C THR A 397 -33.85 -12.22 8.13
N ASP A 398 -34.14 -12.48 9.40
CA ASP A 398 -33.28 -12.12 10.53
C ASP A 398 -31.88 -12.76 10.43
N PHE A 399 -30.99 -12.36 11.34
CA PHE A 399 -29.60 -12.82 11.34
C PHE A 399 -29.43 -14.34 11.53
N PHE A 400 -30.23 -14.99 12.38
CA PHE A 400 -30.09 -16.42 12.66
C PHE A 400 -30.50 -17.26 11.45
N ASN A 401 -31.65 -16.93 10.85
CA ASN A 401 -32.11 -17.58 9.62
C ASN A 401 -31.19 -17.30 8.43
N PHE A 402 -30.66 -16.08 8.30
CA PHE A 402 -29.67 -15.74 7.28
C PHE A 402 -28.35 -16.53 7.47
N GLU A 403 -27.80 -16.55 8.67
CA GLU A 403 -26.53 -17.22 8.97
C GLU A 403 -26.63 -18.74 8.74
N GLN A 404 -27.71 -19.36 9.23
CA GLN A 404 -27.94 -20.79 9.06
C GLN A 404 -28.03 -21.18 7.57
N MET A 405 -28.74 -20.39 6.75
CA MET A 405 -28.78 -20.62 5.29
C MET A 405 -27.40 -20.40 4.64
N LEU A 406 -26.70 -19.33 4.99
CA LEU A 406 -25.39 -19.02 4.42
C LEU A 406 -24.33 -20.08 4.76
N ARG A 407 -24.34 -20.59 5.99
CA ARG A 407 -23.44 -21.65 6.44
C ARG A 407 -23.82 -23.01 5.86
N ILE A 408 -25.03 -23.50 6.10
CA ILE A 408 -25.39 -24.88 5.72
C ILE A 408 -25.60 -24.99 4.21
N GLN A 409 -26.46 -24.16 3.62
CA GLN A 409 -26.87 -24.31 2.22
C GLN A 409 -25.84 -23.75 1.25
N PHE A 410 -25.16 -22.67 1.60
CA PHE A 410 -24.27 -21.92 0.69
C PHE A 410 -22.77 -22.03 1.01
N HIS A 411 -22.39 -22.70 2.10
CA HIS A 411 -21.00 -23.08 2.40
C HIS A 411 -20.87 -24.61 2.47
N ASP A 412 -21.48 -25.29 3.45
CA ASP A 412 -21.26 -26.73 3.70
C ASP A 412 -21.68 -27.61 2.50
N LEU A 413 -22.90 -27.41 1.99
CA LEU A 413 -23.35 -28.15 0.81
C LEU A 413 -22.60 -27.75 -0.48
N VAL A 414 -22.04 -26.56 -0.56
CA VAL A 414 -21.30 -26.11 -1.76
C VAL A 414 -19.89 -26.71 -1.79
N HIS A 415 -19.21 -26.78 -0.64
CA HIS A 415 -17.98 -27.55 -0.47
C HIS A 415 -18.12 -28.98 -1.02
N CYS A 416 -19.16 -29.70 -0.60
CA CYS A 416 -19.40 -31.07 -1.08
C CYS A 416 -19.97 -31.17 -2.51
N ARG A 417 -20.55 -30.10 -3.07
CA ARG A 417 -20.90 -30.04 -4.51
C ARG A 417 -19.70 -29.77 -5.42
N ILE A 418 -18.60 -29.24 -4.89
CA ILE A 418 -17.32 -29.09 -5.61
C ILE A 418 -16.52 -30.42 -5.59
N ASP A 419 -16.77 -31.27 -4.59
CA ASP A 419 -16.20 -32.62 -4.42
C ASP A 419 -14.67 -32.64 -4.14
N GLY A 420 -14.10 -33.84 -3.99
CA GLY A 420 -12.71 -34.05 -3.67
C GLY A 420 -12.33 -33.43 -2.32
N LYS A 421 -11.23 -32.67 -2.28
CA LYS A 421 -10.76 -32.02 -1.06
C LYS A 421 -11.76 -31.03 -0.47
N MET A 422 -12.60 -30.39 -1.29
CA MET A 422 -13.55 -29.40 -0.79
C MET A 422 -14.59 -30.03 0.15
N CYS A 423 -14.99 -31.29 -0.07
CA CYS A 423 -15.87 -32.03 0.85
C CYS A 423 -15.16 -32.57 2.12
N THR A 424 -14.03 -31.98 2.55
CA THR A 424 -13.24 -32.47 3.69
C THR A 424 -12.72 -31.33 4.57
N ILE A 425 -12.27 -31.66 5.78
CA ILE A 425 -11.57 -30.69 6.65
C ILE A 425 -10.28 -30.15 6.03
N ASP A 426 -9.68 -30.85 5.06
CA ASP A 426 -8.52 -30.42 4.27
C ASP A 426 -8.88 -29.45 3.11
N SER A 427 -10.14 -29.00 3.02
CA SER A 427 -10.66 -28.12 1.96
C SER A 427 -9.85 -26.85 1.75
N ALA A 428 -9.32 -26.23 2.81
CA ALA A 428 -8.41 -25.09 2.74
C ALA A 428 -7.15 -25.33 1.87
N THR A 429 -6.79 -26.58 1.60
CA THR A 429 -5.66 -26.94 0.72
C THR A 429 -6.01 -26.99 -0.78
N ALA A 430 -7.28 -26.76 -1.15
CA ALA A 430 -7.74 -26.63 -2.52
C ALA A 430 -7.68 -25.16 -3.00
N PRO A 431 -7.23 -24.87 -4.24
CA PRO A 431 -7.02 -23.49 -4.70
C PRO A 431 -8.32 -22.67 -4.87
N GLU A 432 -9.46 -23.34 -5.04
CA GLU A 432 -10.81 -22.76 -5.12
C GLU A 432 -11.42 -22.40 -3.76
N PHE A 433 -10.87 -22.89 -2.64
CA PHE A 433 -11.39 -22.61 -1.28
C PHE A 433 -11.56 -21.12 -1.01
N PHE A 434 -10.52 -20.31 -1.26
CA PHE A 434 -10.56 -18.87 -1.01
C PHE A 434 -11.46 -18.11 -2.00
N LEU A 435 -11.77 -18.70 -3.16
CA LEU A 435 -12.73 -18.14 -4.11
C LEU A 435 -14.17 -18.40 -3.64
N HIS A 436 -14.43 -19.61 -3.12
CA HIS A 436 -15.69 -20.01 -2.52
C HIS A 436 -15.99 -19.20 -1.24
N HIS A 437 -15.07 -19.21 -0.26
CA HIS A 437 -15.15 -18.39 0.95
C HIS A 437 -15.19 -16.89 0.65
N GLY A 438 -14.45 -16.46 -0.39
CA GLY A 438 -14.53 -15.11 -0.92
C GLY A 438 -15.95 -14.71 -1.34
N PHE A 439 -16.79 -15.65 -1.80
CA PHE A 439 -18.19 -15.40 -2.15
C PHE A 439 -19.14 -15.52 -0.96
N VAL A 440 -18.89 -16.43 -0.01
CA VAL A 440 -19.62 -16.50 1.28
C VAL A 440 -19.52 -15.15 2.01
N ASP A 441 -18.31 -14.58 2.12
CA ASP A 441 -18.09 -13.25 2.71
C ASP A 441 -18.72 -12.11 1.86
N LYS A 442 -18.85 -12.30 0.53
CA LYS A 442 -19.55 -11.36 -0.36
C LYS A 442 -21.06 -11.36 -0.16
N ILE A 443 -21.68 -12.52 0.08
CA ILE A 443 -23.12 -12.65 0.42
C ILE A 443 -23.39 -11.99 1.78
N TRP A 444 -22.54 -12.24 2.78
CA TRP A 444 -22.65 -11.54 4.07
C TRP A 444 -22.47 -10.02 3.92
N TRP A 445 -21.49 -9.56 3.15
CA TRP A 445 -21.31 -8.14 2.85
C TRP A 445 -22.50 -7.52 2.10
N ASP A 446 -23.18 -8.28 1.23
CA ASP A 446 -24.43 -7.85 0.59
C ASP A 446 -25.55 -7.66 1.62
N TRP A 447 -25.80 -8.65 2.47
CA TRP A 447 -26.79 -8.60 3.55
C TRP A 447 -26.49 -7.45 4.56
N GLN A 448 -25.21 -7.26 4.92
CA GLN A 448 -24.78 -6.16 5.79
C GLN A 448 -25.02 -4.75 5.21
N LYS A 449 -25.14 -4.58 3.88
CA LYS A 449 -25.41 -3.26 3.28
C LYS A 449 -26.88 -2.83 3.39
N GLN A 450 -27.80 -3.73 3.72
CA GLN A 450 -29.24 -3.42 3.71
C GLN A 450 -29.61 -2.37 4.76
N SER A 451 -29.02 -2.42 5.95
CA SER A 451 -29.07 -1.31 6.91
C SER A 451 -27.92 -1.36 7.92
N ASN A 452 -27.72 -0.29 8.69
CA ASN A 452 -26.76 -0.28 9.80
C ASN A 452 -27.05 -1.36 10.86
N ALA A 453 -28.31 -1.78 11.02
CA ALA A 453 -28.68 -2.87 11.93
C ALA A 453 -28.29 -4.26 11.40
N HIS A 454 -28.17 -4.43 10.08
CA HIS A 454 -27.56 -5.63 9.49
C HIS A 454 -26.04 -5.58 9.67
N LYS A 455 -25.43 -4.44 9.35
CA LYS A 455 -23.97 -4.25 9.44
C LYS A 455 -23.44 -4.46 10.87
N PHE A 456 -24.05 -3.80 11.84
CA PHE A 456 -23.67 -3.81 13.26
C PHE A 456 -24.70 -4.56 14.09
N ASN A 457 -25.10 -5.75 13.62
CA ASN A 457 -26.08 -6.58 14.30
C ASN A 457 -25.69 -6.84 15.77
N THR A 458 -26.66 -6.67 16.67
CA THR A 458 -26.47 -6.72 18.13
C THR A 458 -25.84 -8.02 18.60
N TYR A 459 -26.12 -9.14 17.93
CA TYR A 459 -25.52 -10.46 18.19
C TYR A 459 -24.01 -10.38 18.38
N PHE A 460 -23.29 -9.85 17.39
CA PHE A 460 -21.82 -9.76 17.42
C PHE A 460 -21.29 -8.72 18.41
N LEU A 461 -22.11 -7.77 18.86
CA LEU A 461 -21.73 -6.77 19.86
C LEU A 461 -21.78 -7.34 21.28
N THR A 462 -22.72 -8.24 21.55
CA THR A 462 -22.85 -8.98 22.82
C THR A 462 -21.90 -10.15 22.95
N GLN A 463 -21.32 -10.66 21.85
CA GLN A 463 -20.38 -11.79 21.90
C GLN A 463 -19.13 -11.53 22.75
N ALA A 464 -18.89 -12.45 23.68
CA ALA A 464 -17.73 -12.48 24.57
C ALA A 464 -16.54 -13.24 23.91
N GLY A 465 -15.46 -13.45 24.68
CA GLY A 465 -14.28 -14.19 24.18
C GLY A 465 -13.49 -13.50 23.06
N LEU A 466 -12.60 -14.28 22.43
CA LEU A 466 -11.86 -13.98 21.20
C LEU A 466 -12.18 -15.08 20.19
N MET A 467 -12.17 -14.79 18.88
CA MET A 467 -12.35 -15.82 17.85
C MET A 467 -11.13 -16.75 17.84
N THR A 468 -11.34 -18.05 17.71
CA THR A 468 -10.30 -19.06 17.96
C THR A 468 -9.03 -18.86 17.12
N SER A 469 -7.88 -18.95 17.78
CA SER A 469 -6.53 -18.67 17.24
C SER A 469 -6.31 -17.24 16.72
N THR A 470 -7.14 -16.27 17.12
CA THR A 470 -6.98 -14.84 16.78
C THR A 470 -6.87 -13.96 18.03
N PRO A 471 -6.24 -12.77 17.94
CA PRO A 471 -6.27 -11.76 19.00
C PRO A 471 -7.51 -10.84 18.91
N TYR A 472 -8.57 -11.25 18.21
CA TYR A 472 -9.69 -10.40 17.80
C TYR A 472 -11.05 -10.96 18.24
N ARG A 473 -12.06 -10.10 18.26
CA ARG A 473 -13.47 -10.44 18.53
C ARG A 473 -14.28 -10.41 17.24
N SER A 474 -15.42 -11.10 17.22
CA SER A 474 -16.35 -11.09 16.07
C SER A 474 -16.75 -9.68 15.62
N LYS A 475 -16.94 -8.75 16.58
CA LYS A 475 -17.25 -7.34 16.28
C LYS A 475 -16.17 -6.57 15.52
N ASP A 476 -14.91 -7.00 15.59
CA ASP A 476 -13.78 -6.31 14.93
C ASP A 476 -13.81 -6.48 13.40
N PHE A 477 -14.57 -7.45 12.88
CA PHE A 477 -14.66 -7.78 11.45
C PHE A 477 -15.98 -7.39 10.79
N LEU A 478 -16.88 -6.71 11.51
CA LEU A 478 -18.18 -6.28 10.98
C LEU A 478 -18.06 -5.22 9.89
N ASP A 479 -17.13 -4.26 10.02
CA ASP A 479 -16.91 -3.24 9.00
C ASP A 479 -15.78 -3.64 8.04
N LEU A 480 -16.14 -4.19 6.88
CA LEU A 480 -15.20 -4.49 5.80
C LEU A 480 -14.36 -3.25 5.37
N ASN A 481 -14.84 -2.03 5.63
CA ASN A 481 -14.13 -0.79 5.33
C ASN A 481 -13.09 -0.37 6.39
N ASN A 482 -13.07 -1.01 7.56
CA ASN A 482 -12.24 -0.64 8.71
C ASN A 482 -11.80 -1.88 9.51
N GLN A 483 -11.26 -2.88 8.81
CA GLN A 483 -10.74 -4.10 9.42
C GLN A 483 -9.40 -3.85 10.15
N PRO A 484 -9.05 -4.68 11.16
CA PRO A 484 -7.76 -4.66 11.82
C PRO A 484 -6.56 -4.61 10.86
N GLY A 485 -5.51 -3.91 11.25
CA GLY A 485 -4.39 -3.56 10.36
C GLY A 485 -4.68 -2.37 9.42
N CYS A 486 -5.74 -1.60 9.69
CA CYS A 486 -6.18 -0.45 8.89
C CYS A 486 -6.59 -0.81 7.44
N VAL A 487 -7.20 -1.98 7.24
CA VAL A 487 -7.56 -2.48 5.91
C VAL A 487 -9.01 -2.10 5.58
N CYS A 488 -9.20 -1.42 4.46
CA CYS A 488 -10.50 -1.35 3.78
C CYS A 488 -10.52 -2.39 2.64
N ALA A 489 -11.63 -3.10 2.49
CA ALA A 489 -11.94 -3.88 1.29
C ALA A 489 -13.38 -3.59 0.81
N GLU A 490 -13.60 -3.70 -0.49
CA GLU A 490 -14.90 -3.66 -1.15
C GLU A 490 -15.02 -4.84 -2.11
N TYR A 491 -16.21 -5.44 -2.20
CA TYR A 491 -16.53 -6.39 -3.26
C TYR A 491 -17.09 -5.65 -4.49
N VAL A 492 -16.57 -5.99 -5.67
CA VAL A 492 -17.01 -5.42 -6.94
C VAL A 492 -17.88 -6.43 -7.66
N ASN A 493 -19.18 -6.13 -7.77
CA ASN A 493 -20.14 -6.89 -8.56
C ASN A 493 -19.63 -7.09 -10.00
N PRO A 494 -19.91 -8.25 -10.63
CA PRO A 494 -19.42 -8.56 -11.97
C PRO A 494 -19.99 -7.57 -13.00
N ARG A 495 -19.15 -7.11 -13.94
CA ARG A 495 -19.57 -6.15 -14.97
C ARG A 495 -20.61 -6.71 -15.94
N ASN A 496 -20.60 -8.03 -16.15
CA ASN A 496 -21.40 -8.66 -17.18
C ASN A 496 -22.64 -9.35 -16.60
N VAL A 497 -23.71 -8.56 -16.39
CA VAL A 497 -25.01 -9.01 -15.87
C VAL A 497 -25.68 -10.10 -16.73
N ALA A 498 -25.14 -10.38 -17.92
CA ALA A 498 -25.62 -11.43 -18.81
C ALA A 498 -25.75 -12.80 -18.13
N TYR A 499 -24.86 -13.17 -17.20
CA TYR A 499 -25.01 -14.42 -16.45
C TYR A 499 -26.32 -14.50 -15.66
N GLY A 500 -26.77 -13.40 -15.05
CA GLY A 500 -28.08 -13.32 -14.37
C GLY A 500 -29.29 -13.28 -15.31
N ARG A 501 -29.08 -13.00 -16.61
CA ARG A 501 -30.14 -13.04 -17.64
C ARG A 501 -30.41 -14.45 -18.17
N ILE A 502 -29.52 -15.41 -17.93
CA ILE A 502 -29.64 -16.77 -18.47
C ILE A 502 -30.24 -17.68 -17.40
N LYS A 503 -31.57 -17.89 -17.45
CA LYS A 503 -32.21 -18.93 -16.61
C LYS A 503 -31.62 -20.29 -16.99
N VAL A 504 -31.36 -21.17 -16.03
CA VAL A 504 -30.75 -22.50 -16.29
C VAL A 504 -31.57 -23.36 -17.27
N SER A 505 -32.88 -23.14 -17.35
CA SER A 505 -33.75 -23.70 -18.38
C SER A 505 -33.34 -23.30 -19.81
N GLN A 506 -32.90 -22.04 -20.01
CA GLN A 506 -32.47 -21.48 -21.29
C GLN A 506 -31.04 -21.91 -21.68
N LEU A 507 -30.19 -22.37 -20.76
CA LEU A 507 -28.82 -22.85 -21.07
C LEU A 507 -28.76 -24.01 -22.09
N LYS A 508 -29.89 -24.64 -22.41
CA LYS A 508 -30.00 -25.69 -23.44
C LYS A 508 -30.33 -25.15 -24.84
N SER A 509 -30.89 -23.95 -24.98
CA SER A 509 -31.31 -23.35 -26.27
C SER A 509 -30.34 -22.28 -26.82
N VAL A 510 -29.57 -21.62 -25.95
CA VAL A 510 -28.57 -20.60 -26.33
C VAL A 510 -27.43 -21.20 -27.16
N ALA A 511 -27.14 -20.64 -28.34
CA ALA A 511 -25.98 -21.05 -29.10
C ALA A 511 -24.66 -20.63 -28.42
N ARG A 512 -23.74 -21.58 -28.25
CA ARG A 512 -22.41 -21.34 -27.67
C ARG A 512 -21.30 -22.12 -28.38
N LEU A 513 -20.06 -21.71 -28.17
CA LEU A 513 -18.89 -22.38 -28.72
C LEU A 513 -18.86 -23.86 -28.27
N PRO A 514 -18.48 -24.80 -29.15
CA PRO A 514 -18.30 -26.19 -28.75
C PRO A 514 -17.17 -26.29 -27.72
N LEU A 515 -17.44 -26.97 -26.59
CA LEU A 515 -16.44 -27.18 -25.54
C LEU A 515 -15.19 -27.85 -26.12
N PRO A 516 -13.98 -27.26 -25.99
CA PRO A 516 -12.75 -27.86 -26.50
C PRO A 516 -12.43 -29.19 -25.78
N PRO A 517 -11.67 -30.10 -26.40
CA PRO A 517 -11.18 -31.29 -25.71
C PRO A 517 -10.17 -30.91 -24.61
N LEU A 518 -10.04 -31.76 -23.59
CA LEU A 518 -8.96 -31.63 -22.62
C LEU A 518 -7.63 -31.88 -23.35
N SER A 519 -6.83 -30.83 -23.55
CA SER A 519 -5.54 -30.97 -24.24
C SER A 519 -4.55 -31.79 -23.42
N ASN A 520 -3.64 -32.51 -24.08
CA ASN A 520 -2.57 -33.29 -23.43
C ASN A 520 -1.74 -32.43 -22.45
N LYS A 521 -1.56 -31.13 -22.78
CA LYS A 521 -0.89 -30.15 -21.91
C LYS A 521 -1.67 -29.85 -20.63
N ALA A 522 -3.00 -29.78 -20.71
CA ALA A 522 -3.86 -29.60 -19.54
C ALA A 522 -3.91 -30.88 -18.68
N ALA A 523 -4.12 -32.05 -19.29
CA ALA A 523 -4.09 -33.34 -18.58
C ALA A 523 -2.75 -33.55 -17.83
N LYS A 524 -1.61 -33.27 -18.47
CA LYS A 524 -0.29 -33.32 -17.83
C LYS A 524 -0.10 -32.26 -16.73
N LEU A 525 -0.69 -31.07 -16.87
CA LEU A 525 -0.63 -30.00 -15.86
C LEU A 525 -1.41 -30.36 -14.58
N PHE A 526 -2.59 -30.95 -14.72
CA PHE A 526 -3.45 -31.36 -13.61
C PHE A 526 -3.21 -32.80 -13.14
N ARG A 527 -2.25 -33.52 -13.72
CA ARG A 527 -1.95 -34.95 -13.46
C ARG A 527 -3.15 -35.89 -13.65
N THR A 528 -4.11 -35.49 -14.50
CA THR A 528 -5.39 -36.19 -14.72
C THR A 528 -5.16 -37.62 -15.21
N SER A 529 -5.69 -38.60 -14.49
CA SER A 529 -5.56 -40.03 -14.79
C SER A 529 -6.31 -40.43 -16.06
N SER A 530 -5.99 -41.61 -16.62
CA SER A 530 -6.71 -42.18 -17.76
C SER A 530 -8.19 -42.47 -17.46
N VAL A 531 -8.54 -42.69 -16.18
CA VAL A 531 -9.93 -42.86 -15.72
C VAL A 531 -10.68 -41.53 -15.72
N GLU A 532 -10.09 -40.49 -15.13
CA GLU A 532 -10.65 -39.13 -15.14
C GLU A 532 -10.76 -38.58 -16.56
N ILE A 533 -9.79 -38.82 -17.45
CA ILE A 533 -9.86 -38.40 -18.86
C ILE A 533 -11.08 -39.06 -19.55
N LYS A 534 -11.35 -40.35 -19.30
CA LYS A 534 -12.54 -41.04 -19.79
C LYS A 534 -13.83 -40.45 -19.20
N LEU A 535 -13.85 -40.15 -17.89
CA LEU A 535 -14.98 -39.54 -17.21
C LEU A 535 -15.29 -38.12 -17.75
N VAL A 536 -14.29 -37.24 -17.80
CA VAL A 536 -14.39 -35.89 -18.37
C VAL A 536 -14.83 -35.92 -19.84
N THR A 537 -14.38 -36.91 -20.61
CA THR A 537 -14.84 -37.09 -21.99
C THR A 537 -16.33 -37.45 -22.06
N ARG A 538 -16.81 -38.39 -21.23
CA ARG A 538 -18.23 -38.75 -21.12
C ARG A 538 -19.08 -37.57 -20.63
N LEU A 539 -18.63 -36.83 -19.61
CA LEU A 539 -19.30 -35.64 -19.09
C LEU A 539 -19.37 -34.53 -20.14
N ARG A 540 -18.27 -34.25 -20.85
CA ARG A 540 -18.21 -33.26 -21.94
C ARG A 540 -19.23 -33.52 -23.04
N VAL A 541 -19.56 -34.78 -23.33
CA VAL A 541 -20.67 -35.13 -24.24
C VAL A 541 -22.02 -34.72 -23.63
N LYS A 542 -22.29 -35.05 -22.37
CA LYS A 542 -23.54 -34.67 -21.67
C LYS A 542 -23.75 -33.14 -21.57
N ILE A 543 -22.67 -32.35 -21.47
CA ILE A 543 -22.73 -30.88 -21.34
C ILE A 543 -22.45 -30.09 -22.64
N LYS A 544 -22.29 -30.78 -23.78
CA LYS A 544 -22.24 -30.11 -25.09
C LYS A 544 -23.50 -29.24 -25.29
N PRO A 545 -23.38 -28.08 -25.95
CA PRO A 545 -24.56 -27.31 -26.34
C PRO A 545 -25.37 -28.04 -27.42
N ARG A 546 -26.70 -27.84 -27.43
CA ARG A 546 -27.57 -28.29 -28.53
C ARG A 546 -27.40 -27.45 -29.79
N ARG A 547 -27.10 -26.15 -29.65
CA ARG A 547 -26.82 -25.23 -30.76
C ARG A 547 -25.38 -24.71 -30.63
N THR A 548 -24.58 -24.88 -31.69
CA THR A 548 -23.21 -24.34 -31.75
C THR A 548 -23.15 -23.05 -32.55
N VAL A 549 -22.23 -22.17 -32.18
CA VAL A 549 -21.90 -20.94 -32.93
C VAL A 549 -20.44 -20.98 -33.38
N SER A 550 -20.11 -20.34 -34.50
CA SER A 550 -18.72 -20.17 -34.93
C SER A 550 -18.03 -19.08 -34.10
N LYS A 551 -16.71 -19.12 -34.00
CA LYS A 551 -15.94 -18.07 -33.29
C LYS A 551 -15.95 -16.72 -34.04
N SER A 552 -16.15 -16.74 -35.36
CA SER A 552 -16.26 -15.53 -36.18
C SER A 552 -17.60 -14.81 -36.01
N ALA A 553 -18.69 -15.52 -35.71
CA ALA A 553 -20.03 -14.96 -35.48
C ALA A 553 -20.26 -14.45 -34.04
N LEU A 554 -19.19 -14.15 -33.30
CA LEU A 554 -19.24 -13.60 -31.95
C LEU A 554 -18.39 -12.33 -31.87
N HIS A 555 -18.97 -11.25 -31.34
CA HIS A 555 -18.34 -9.94 -31.20
C HIS A 555 -18.51 -9.39 -29.77
N GLY A 556 -17.79 -8.32 -29.41
CA GLY A 556 -18.01 -7.60 -28.16
C GLY A 556 -17.99 -8.46 -26.88
N SER A 557 -19.15 -8.62 -26.24
CA SER A 557 -19.34 -9.44 -25.03
C SER A 557 -19.53 -10.92 -25.35
N ASP A 558 -20.27 -11.24 -26.42
CA ASP A 558 -20.50 -12.60 -26.94
C ASP A 558 -19.18 -13.32 -27.21
N ALA A 559 -18.20 -12.61 -27.78
CA ALA A 559 -16.85 -13.12 -28.03
C ALA A 559 -16.06 -13.48 -26.76
N LYS A 560 -16.36 -12.82 -25.63
CA LYS A 560 -15.70 -13.07 -24.33
C LYS A 560 -16.36 -14.22 -23.57
N LEU A 561 -17.68 -14.32 -23.65
CA LEU A 561 -18.47 -15.36 -23.01
C LEU A 561 -18.48 -16.67 -23.80
N GLY A 562 -18.23 -16.62 -25.11
CA GLY A 562 -18.35 -17.76 -26.01
C GLY A 562 -19.79 -18.18 -26.28
N ILE A 563 -20.76 -17.29 -26.04
CA ILE A 563 -22.20 -17.52 -26.18
C ILE A 563 -22.81 -16.35 -26.94
N LYS A 564 -23.87 -16.58 -27.72
CA LYS A 564 -24.56 -15.53 -28.47
C LYS A 564 -25.64 -14.88 -27.59
N LEU A 565 -25.40 -13.66 -27.12
CA LEU A 565 -26.25 -12.93 -26.17
C LEU A 565 -27.61 -12.57 -26.75
N SER A 566 -27.71 -12.35 -28.06
CA SER A 566 -28.99 -12.09 -28.72
C SER A 566 -29.95 -13.28 -28.73
N GLU A 567 -29.51 -14.47 -28.32
CA GLU A 567 -30.34 -15.68 -28.20
C GLU A 567 -30.70 -16.01 -26.75
N ILE A 568 -30.26 -15.17 -25.81
CA ILE A 568 -30.69 -15.15 -24.42
C ILE A 568 -31.83 -14.15 -24.39
N GLY A 569 -33.06 -14.68 -24.33
CA GLY A 569 -34.28 -13.90 -24.57
C GLY A 569 -34.32 -12.61 -23.78
N GLN A 570 -34.66 -11.51 -24.46
CA GLN A 570 -35.07 -10.29 -23.80
C GLN A 570 -36.37 -10.62 -23.06
N GLY A 571 -36.29 -10.73 -21.74
CA GLY A 571 -37.44 -10.52 -20.88
C GLY A 571 -37.49 -9.04 -20.56
N ASP A 572 -38.71 -8.52 -20.53
CA ASP A 572 -39.05 -7.15 -20.12
C ASP A 572 -38.61 -6.85 -18.67
#